data_AF-A0A840Q347-F1
#
_entry.id   AF-A0A840Q347-F1
#
_cell.length_a   1.000
_cell.length_b   1.000
_cell.length_c   1.000
_cell.angle_alpha   90.00
_cell.angle_beta   90.00
_cell.angle_gamma   90.00
#
_symmetry.space_group_name_H-M   'P 1'
#
loop_
_entity.id
_entity.type
_entity.pdbx_description
1 polymer ?
#
loop_
_entity_poly.entity_id
_entity_poly.type
_entity_poly.pdbx_seq_one_letter_code
_entity_poly.pdbx_strand_id
1 'polypeptide(L)'
;MGFVGLEIERAAVATWPASTVERVDGWLYRCCGLLNRKRSNSALPPAVVADAAAAVERLEEFYAVRGTKPIVQVSPLDRHAELDAFLAARGYRVVAPTAVMFADCTRVLDDLARLPLPGRL
;
A
#
# COMPACT_ATOMS: atom_id res chain seq x y z
N MET A 1 16.26 -11.64 3.19
CA MET A 1 15.77 -10.42 2.51
C MET A 1 14.24 -10.28 2.48
N GLY A 2 13.43 -11.34 2.73
CA GLY A 2 11.96 -11.26 2.71
C GLY A 2 11.26 -10.67 3.95
N PHE A 3 11.96 -10.51 5.09
CA PHE A 3 11.35 -10.05 6.35
C PHE A 3 11.06 -8.53 6.35
N VAL A 4 12.01 -7.74 5.86
CA VAL A 4 11.95 -6.26 5.85
C VAL A 4 10.78 -5.73 5.01
N GLY A 5 10.48 -6.35 3.87
CA GLY A 5 9.41 -5.88 2.98
C GLY A 5 8.02 -5.95 3.64
N LEU A 6 7.73 -7.01 4.39
CA LEU A 6 6.46 -7.15 5.11
C LEU A 6 6.36 -6.16 6.28
N GLU A 7 7.46 -5.92 6.98
CA GLU A 7 7.49 -4.93 8.08
C GLU A 7 7.25 -3.51 7.57
N ILE A 8 7.86 -3.14 6.45
CA ILE A 8 7.61 -1.86 5.78
C ILE A 8 6.15 -1.74 5.36
N GLU A 9 5.57 -2.77 4.73
CA GLU A 9 4.16 -2.75 4.34
C GLU A 9 3.24 -2.55 5.56
N ARG A 10 3.51 -3.25 6.65
CA ARG A 10 2.79 -3.10 7.92
C ARG A 10 2.95 -1.70 8.52
N ALA A 11 4.17 -1.15 8.53
CA ALA A 11 4.44 0.19 9.00
C ALA A 11 3.68 1.24 8.17
N ALA A 12 3.69 1.10 6.84
CA ALA A 12 2.96 1.98 5.93
C ALA A 12 1.44 1.97 6.18
N VAL A 13 0.87 0.80 6.55
CA VAL A 13 -0.53 0.71 6.98
C VAL A 13 -0.75 1.44 8.30
N ALA A 14 0.13 1.23 9.29
CA ALA A 14 -0.02 1.77 10.63
C ALA A 14 0.12 3.29 10.70
N THR A 15 0.96 3.89 9.85
CA THR A 15 1.22 5.34 9.85
C THR A 15 0.01 6.18 9.42
N TRP A 16 -0.82 5.66 8.51
CA TRP A 16 -1.97 6.40 7.99
C TRP A 16 -3.27 5.58 8.11
N PRO A 17 -3.87 5.52 9.31
CA PRO A 17 -5.08 4.75 9.52
C PRO A 17 -6.24 5.31 8.71
N ALA A 18 -7.06 4.42 8.16
CA ALA A 18 -8.33 4.76 7.54
C ALA A 18 -9.45 4.76 8.58
N SER A 19 -10.52 5.54 8.35
CA SER A 19 -11.68 5.56 9.26
C SER A 19 -12.49 4.26 9.20
N THR A 20 -12.38 3.53 8.11
CA THR A 20 -12.98 2.21 7.93
C THR A 20 -11.92 1.25 7.43
N VAL A 21 -11.82 0.11 8.11
CA VAL A 21 -10.91 -0.98 7.78
C VAL A 21 -11.69 -2.28 7.87
N GLU A 22 -11.73 -3.05 6.78
CA GLU A 22 -12.36 -4.37 6.72
C GLU A 22 -11.33 -5.42 6.30
N ARG A 23 -11.42 -6.62 6.89
CA ARG A 23 -10.57 -7.75 6.54
C ARG A 23 -11.41 -8.85 5.94
N VAL A 24 -11.12 -9.22 4.69
CA VAL A 24 -11.86 -10.24 3.93
C VAL A 24 -10.84 -11.15 3.28
N ASP A 25 -10.82 -12.44 3.64
CA ASP A 25 -9.91 -13.43 3.06
C ASP A 25 -8.43 -13.00 3.04
N GLY A 26 -8.00 -12.32 4.12
CA GLY A 26 -6.64 -11.80 4.27
C GLY A 26 -6.37 -10.45 3.57
N TRP A 27 -7.26 -9.99 2.70
CA TRP A 27 -7.23 -8.63 2.17
C TRP A 27 -7.57 -7.61 3.24
N LEU A 28 -7.02 -6.41 3.09
CA LEU A 28 -7.34 -5.26 3.93
C LEU A 28 -7.97 -4.17 3.07
N TYR A 29 -9.27 -3.94 3.23
CA TYR A 29 -9.98 -2.85 2.56
C TYR A 29 -9.95 -1.61 3.43
N ARG A 30 -9.42 -0.51 2.90
CA ARG A 30 -9.33 0.76 3.62
C ARG A 30 -10.13 1.83 2.90
N CYS A 31 -10.93 2.56 3.66
CA CYS A 31 -11.72 3.69 3.17
C CYS A 31 -11.74 4.82 4.20
N CYS A 32 -11.59 6.05 3.73
CA CYS A 32 -11.67 7.25 4.53
C CYS A 32 -12.52 8.29 3.79
N GLY A 33 -13.77 8.48 4.23
CA GLY A 33 -14.71 9.39 3.57
C GLY A 33 -14.32 10.87 3.67
N LEU A 34 -13.52 11.25 4.66
CA LEU A 34 -13.10 12.63 4.90
C LEU A 34 -11.88 13.06 4.06
N LEU A 35 -11.11 12.11 3.51
CA LEU A 35 -9.87 12.39 2.80
C LEU A 35 -9.78 11.54 1.54
N ASN A 36 -9.69 12.18 0.37
CA ASN A 36 -9.44 11.48 -0.89
C ASN A 36 -7.94 11.20 -1.09
N ARG A 37 -7.34 10.41 -0.19
CA ARG A 37 -5.90 10.06 -0.21
C ARG A 37 -5.73 8.56 -0.35
N LYS A 38 -4.90 8.14 -1.33
CA LYS A 38 -4.68 6.72 -1.68
C LYS A 38 -4.15 5.88 -0.53
N ARG A 39 -3.29 6.46 0.33
CA ARG A 39 -2.69 5.75 1.49
C ARG A 39 -3.73 5.29 2.51
N SER A 40 -4.90 5.94 2.59
CA SER A 40 -6.02 5.55 3.46
C SER A 40 -7.26 5.08 2.68
N ASN A 41 -7.19 5.02 1.35
CA ASN A 41 -8.26 4.61 0.44
C ASN A 41 -7.71 3.65 -0.62
N SER A 42 -7.35 2.45 -0.19
CA SER A 42 -6.84 1.39 -1.06
C SER A 42 -6.98 0.03 -0.39
N ALA A 43 -7.23 -1.00 -1.19
CA ALA A 43 -7.14 -2.38 -0.76
C ALA A 43 -5.69 -2.85 -0.80
N LEU A 44 -5.31 -3.66 0.19
CA LEU A 44 -4.01 -4.31 0.26
C LEU A 44 -4.18 -5.82 0.13
N PRO A 45 -3.45 -6.46 -0.79
CA PRO A 45 -3.47 -7.90 -0.94
C PRO A 45 -2.79 -8.60 0.25
N PRO A 46 -3.24 -9.83 0.61
CA PRO A 46 -2.46 -10.72 1.45
C PRO A 46 -1.14 -11.13 0.78
N ALA A 47 -0.28 -11.82 1.53
CA ALA A 47 0.98 -12.33 0.99
C ALA A 47 0.77 -13.35 -0.14
N VAL A 48 -0.33 -14.11 -0.08
CA VAL A 48 -0.74 -15.09 -1.08
C VAL A 48 -2.17 -14.79 -1.47
N VAL A 49 -2.42 -14.52 -2.75
CA VAL A 49 -3.75 -14.32 -3.31
C VAL A 49 -4.21 -15.65 -3.89
N ALA A 50 -5.14 -16.33 -3.21
CA ALA A 50 -5.62 -17.64 -3.65
C ALA A 50 -6.53 -17.56 -4.89
N ASP A 51 -7.41 -16.56 -4.94
CA ASP A 51 -8.32 -16.30 -6.05
C ASP A 51 -8.40 -14.80 -6.30
N ALA A 52 -7.67 -14.32 -7.30
CA ALA A 52 -7.64 -12.90 -7.66
C ALA A 52 -8.97 -12.42 -8.23
N ALA A 53 -9.70 -13.28 -8.94
CA ALA A 53 -10.96 -12.89 -9.58
C ALA A 53 -12.03 -12.62 -8.51
N ALA A 54 -12.27 -13.59 -7.63
CA ALA A 54 -13.27 -13.46 -6.57
C ALA A 54 -12.89 -12.37 -5.54
N ALA A 55 -11.59 -12.15 -5.29
CA ALA A 55 -11.15 -11.07 -4.42
C ALA A 55 -11.39 -9.69 -5.04
N VAL A 56 -11.06 -9.50 -6.32
CA VAL A 56 -11.20 -8.22 -7.02
C VAL A 56 -12.66 -7.86 -7.24
N GLU A 57 -13.56 -8.82 -7.46
CA GLU A 57 -15.01 -8.57 -7.50
C GLU A 57 -15.54 -8.00 -6.17
N ARG A 58 -15.19 -8.62 -5.04
CA ARG A 58 -15.59 -8.14 -3.70
C ARG A 58 -15.01 -6.77 -3.37
N LEU A 59 -13.75 -6.55 -3.71
CA LEU A 59 -13.09 -5.25 -3.65
C LEU A 59 -13.90 -4.19 -4.40
N GLU A 60 -14.26 -4.46 -5.65
CA GLU A 60 -14.97 -3.51 -6.51
C GLU A 60 -16.33 -3.14 -5.94
N GLU A 61 -17.07 -4.14 -5.45
CA GLU A 61 -18.35 -3.92 -4.75
C GLU A 61 -18.17 -3.07 -3.48
N PHE A 62 -17.16 -3.39 -2.65
CA PHE A 62 -16.86 -2.64 -1.42
C PHE A 62 -16.66 -1.14 -1.69
N TYR A 63 -15.90 -0.80 -2.74
CA TYR A 63 -15.63 0.60 -3.11
C TYR A 63 -16.81 1.26 -3.83
N ALA A 64 -17.56 0.52 -4.65
CA ALA A 64 -18.72 1.00 -5.39
C ALA A 64 -19.87 1.42 -4.47
N VAL A 65 -20.21 0.61 -3.47
CA VAL A 65 -21.25 0.93 -2.46
C VAL A 65 -20.92 2.22 -1.70
N ARG A 66 -19.63 2.57 -1.61
CA ARG A 66 -19.13 3.79 -0.93
C ARG A 66 -18.92 4.97 -1.89
N GLY A 67 -19.28 4.84 -3.17
CA GLY A 67 -19.14 5.90 -4.17
C GLY A 67 -17.68 6.25 -4.48
N THR A 68 -16.75 5.31 -4.28
CA THR A 68 -15.30 5.53 -4.45
C THR A 68 -14.73 4.61 -5.52
N LYS A 69 -13.61 5.01 -6.13
CA LYS A 69 -12.92 4.18 -7.11
C LYS A 69 -12.08 3.11 -6.38
N PRO A 70 -12.14 1.84 -6.80
CA PRO A 70 -11.27 0.81 -6.26
C PRO A 70 -9.81 1.13 -6.61
N ILE A 71 -8.94 1.07 -5.60
CA ILE A 71 -7.50 1.22 -5.74
C ILE A 71 -6.87 0.03 -5.02
N VAL A 72 -5.96 -0.67 -5.69
CA VAL A 72 -5.17 -1.73 -5.08
C VAL A 72 -3.74 -1.23 -4.89
N GLN A 73 -3.21 -1.36 -3.68
CA GLN A 73 -1.81 -1.10 -3.38
C GLN A 73 -1.01 -2.39 -3.62
N VAL A 74 -0.45 -2.52 -4.82
CA VAL A 74 0.38 -3.66 -5.20
C VAL A 74 1.84 -3.37 -4.87
N SER A 75 2.50 -4.29 -4.18
CA SER A 75 3.93 -4.24 -3.95
C SER A 75 4.65 -4.84 -5.17
N PRO A 76 5.74 -4.24 -5.68
CA PRO A 76 6.46 -4.77 -6.85
C PRO A 76 7.28 -6.04 -6.54
N LEU A 77 6.97 -6.73 -5.44
CA LEU A 77 7.62 -7.97 -5.07
C LEU A 77 7.02 -9.11 -5.92
N ASP A 78 7.86 -10.05 -6.35
CA ASP A 78 7.47 -11.14 -7.27
C ASP A 78 6.19 -11.88 -6.86
N ARG A 79 5.92 -11.97 -5.55
CA ARG A 79 4.69 -12.56 -4.98
C ARG A 79 3.37 -11.95 -5.47
N HIS A 80 3.40 -10.72 -6.00
CA HIS A 80 2.22 -10.02 -6.50
C HIS A 80 2.28 -9.77 -8.01
N ALA A 81 3.26 -10.32 -8.74
CA ALA A 81 3.35 -10.16 -10.19
C ALA A 81 2.11 -10.71 -10.92
N GLU A 82 1.61 -11.87 -10.50
CA GLU A 82 0.38 -12.46 -11.06
C GLU A 82 -0.86 -11.60 -10.79
N LEU A 83 -0.94 -11.02 -9.58
CA LEU A 83 -2.01 -10.08 -9.23
C LEU A 83 -1.93 -8.81 -10.10
N ASP A 84 -0.74 -8.25 -10.28
CA ASP A 84 -0.53 -7.05 -11.10
C ASP A 84 -0.95 -7.29 -12.56
N ALA A 85 -0.55 -8.42 -13.13
CA ALA A 85 -0.94 -8.83 -14.47
C ALA A 85 -2.46 -9.03 -14.60
N PHE A 86 -3.08 -9.68 -13.60
CA PHE A 86 -4.53 -9.86 -13.54
C PHE A 86 -5.28 -8.52 -13.51
N LEU A 87 -4.84 -7.59 -12.66
CA LEU A 87 -5.42 -6.25 -12.55
C LEU A 87 -5.30 -5.49 -13.87
N ALA A 88 -4.13 -5.54 -14.52
CA ALA A 88 -3.92 -4.92 -15.82
C ALA A 88 -4.84 -5.50 -16.90
N ALA A 89 -5.01 -6.83 -16.95
CA ALA A 89 -5.93 -7.50 -17.88
C ALA A 89 -7.39 -7.12 -17.63
N ARG A 90 -7.77 -6.83 -16.38
CA ARG A 90 -9.10 -6.32 -16.00
C ARG A 90 -9.29 -4.81 -16.26
N GLY A 91 -8.24 -4.10 -16.70
CA GLY A 91 -8.30 -2.68 -17.07
C GLY A 91 -7.87 -1.72 -15.96
N TYR A 92 -7.30 -2.20 -14.85
CA TYR A 92 -6.64 -1.34 -13.88
C TYR A 92 -5.41 -0.70 -14.52
N ARG A 93 -5.06 0.50 -14.04
CA ARG A 93 -3.87 1.23 -14.47
C ARG A 93 -3.04 1.64 -13.28
N VAL A 94 -1.73 1.71 -13.48
CA VAL A 94 -0.81 2.30 -12.50
C VAL A 94 -1.07 3.80 -12.43
N VAL A 95 -1.46 4.28 -11.25
CA VAL A 95 -1.83 5.70 -11.03
C VAL A 95 -0.92 6.43 -10.03
N ALA A 96 -0.03 5.72 -9.35
CA ALA A 96 0.92 6.30 -8.38
C ALA A 96 2.11 5.37 -8.13
N PRO A 97 3.11 5.36 -9.04
CA PRO A 97 4.39 4.72 -8.74
C PRO A 97 4.94 5.31 -7.44
N THR A 98 5.29 4.45 -6.48
CA THR A 98 5.74 4.87 -5.15
C THR A 98 7.06 4.20 -4.83
N ALA A 99 8.11 5.00 -4.64
CA ALA A 99 9.36 4.51 -4.09
C ALA A 99 9.24 4.30 -2.58
N VAL A 100 9.76 3.18 -2.11
CA VAL A 100 9.91 2.87 -0.69
C VAL A 100 11.39 2.93 -0.38
N MET A 101 11.76 3.74 0.61
CA MET A 101 13.14 3.89 1.06
C MET A 101 13.21 3.56 2.55
N PHE A 102 14.24 2.84 2.95
CA PHE A 102 14.55 2.56 4.34
C PHE A 102 16.06 2.71 4.53
N ALA A 103 16.45 3.08 5.74
CA ALA A 103 17.84 3.19 6.14
C ALA A 103 17.95 2.78 7.61
N ASP A 104 19.13 2.31 8.01
CA ASP A 104 19.45 2.10 9.41
C ASP A 104 19.47 3.43 10.16
N CYS A 105 18.81 3.49 11.32
CA CYS A 105 18.69 4.74 12.08
C CYS A 105 20.04 5.26 12.56
N THR A 106 20.96 4.38 13.00
CA THR A 106 22.30 4.79 13.44
C THR A 106 23.07 5.38 12.28
N ARG A 107 23.01 4.75 11.10
CA ARG A 107 23.60 5.30 9.88
C ARG A 107 23.04 6.69 9.55
N VAL A 108 21.72 6.87 9.62
CA VAL A 108 21.10 8.18 9.35
C VAL A 108 21.60 9.23 10.34
N LEU A 109 21.70 8.89 11.63
CA LEU A 109 22.22 9.81 12.65
C LEU A 109 23.69 10.17 12.42
N ASP A 110 24.52 9.17 12.07
CA ASP A 110 25.94 9.38 11.74
C ASP A 110 26.12 10.28 10.51
N ASP A 111 25.29 10.07 9.48
CA ASP A 111 25.31 10.88 8.26
C ASP A 111 24.84 12.32 8.57
N LEU A 112 23.77 12.49 9.36
CA LEU A 112 23.27 13.82 9.79
C LEU A 112 24.32 14.61 10.58
N ALA A 113 25.07 13.95 11.47
CA ALA A 113 26.12 14.60 12.25
C ALA A 113 27.29 15.12 11.39
N ARG A 114 27.44 14.61 10.16
CA ARG A 114 28.46 15.01 9.19
C ARG A 114 27.98 16.08 8.22
N LEU A 115 26.68 16.35 8.15
CA LEU A 115 26.14 17.42 7.32
C LEU A 115 26.46 18.77 7.95
N PRO A 116 26.85 19.79 7.15
CA PRO A 116 26.94 21.15 7.66
C PRO A 116 25.57 21.55 8.21
N LEU A 117 25.55 22.15 9.40
CA LEU A 117 24.31 22.64 9.99
C LEU A 117 23.64 23.58 8.98
N PRO A 118 22.33 23.39 8.67
CA PRO A 118 21.64 24.35 7.83
C PRO A 118 21.80 25.73 8.45
N GLY A 119 22.28 26.69 7.65
CA GLY A 119 22.49 28.05 8.11
C GLY A 119 21.24 28.54 8.83
N ARG A 120 21.42 29.06 10.06
CA ARG A 120 20.33 29.72 10.78
C ARG A 120 19.76 30.81 9.85
N LEU A 121 18.46 30.71 9.55
CA LEU A 121 17.71 31.82 8.98
C LEU A 121 17.75 33.02 9.92
#